data_AF-A0A952I0J8-F1
#
_entry.id   AF-A0A952I0J8-F1
#
_cell.length_a   1.000
_cell.length_b   1.000
_cell.length_c   1.000
_cell.angle_alpha   90.00
_cell.angle_beta   90.00
_cell.angle_gamma   90.00
#
_symmetry.space_group_name_H-M   'P 1'
#
loop_
_entity.id
_entity.type
_entity.pdbx_description
1 polymer ?
#
loop_
_entity_poly.entity_id
_entity_poly.type
_entity_poly.pdbx_seq_one_letter_code
_entity_poly.pdbx_strand_id
1 'polypeptide(L)' 'MGRKVKSIALSLGERTELEEGYSRSKSPVFSKRCHIILLKSQQRSSKEIGDILSITDQAVNHWIKRYQKDGL' A
#
# COMPACT_ATOMS: atom_id res chain seq x y z
N MET A 1 -17.38 8.74 -15.84
CA MET A 1 -16.21 7.92 -16.27
C MET A 1 -15.46 7.41 -15.04
N GLY A 2 -15.99 6.39 -14.35
CA GLY A 2 -15.36 5.84 -13.15
C GLY A 2 -14.21 4.92 -13.53
N ARG A 3 -12.96 5.37 -13.43
CA ARG A 3 -11.79 4.48 -13.59
C ARG A 3 -11.87 3.43 -12.47
N LYS A 4 -12.19 2.18 -12.82
CA LYS A 4 -12.14 1.04 -11.90
C LYS A 4 -10.76 1.01 -11.24
N VAL A 5 -10.70 1.34 -9.95
CA VAL A 5 -9.47 1.21 -9.18
C VAL A 5 -9.17 -0.28 -9.10
N LYS A 6 -8.12 -0.71 -9.80
CA LYS A 6 -7.56 -2.06 -9.65
C LYS A 6 -7.14 -2.20 -8.19
N SER A 7 -7.99 -2.85 -7.42
CA SER A 7 -7.81 -3.03 -5.99
C SER A 7 -7.10 -4.33 -5.76
N ILE A 8 -6.16 -4.33 -4.83
CA ILE A 8 -5.52 -5.55 -4.38
C ILE A 8 -6.51 -6.16 -3.38
N ALA A 9 -7.05 -7.32 -3.73
CA ALA A 9 -7.81 -8.13 -2.78
C ALA A 9 -6.81 -8.67 -1.77
N LEU A 10 -6.62 -7.96 -0.66
CA LEU A 10 -5.87 -8.48 0.48
C LEU A 10 -6.80 -9.38 1.26
N SER A 11 -6.32 -10.57 1.59
CA SER A 11 -7.01 -11.42 2.56
C SER A 11 -6.93 -10.80 3.96
N LEU A 12 -7.84 -11.18 4.87
CA LEU A 12 -7.84 -10.69 6.26
C LEU A 12 -6.49 -10.93 6.95
N GLY A 13 -5.81 -12.04 6.63
CA GLY A 13 -4.46 -12.35 7.12
C GLY A 13 -3.42 -11.33 6.64
N GLU A 14 -3.33 -11.07 5.33
CA GLU A 14 -2.38 -10.09 4.78
C GLU A 14 -2.60 -8.68 5.34
N ARG A 15 -3.87 -8.29 5.53
CA ARG A 15 -4.20 -6.99 6.13
C ARG A 15 -3.71 -6.90 7.57
N THR A 16 -3.91 -7.96 8.34
CA THR A 16 -3.43 -8.06 9.73
C THR A 16 -1.91 -8.02 9.79
N GLU A 17 -1.22 -8.77 8.93
CA GLU A 17 0.26 -8.75 8.84
C GLU A 17 0.80 -7.38 8.43
N LEU A 18 0.10 -6.65 7.55
CA LEU A 18 0.47 -5.28 7.18
C LEU A 18 0.22 -4.28 8.32
N GLU A 19 -0.84 -4.45 9.11
CA GLU A 19 -1.11 -3.61 10.29
C GLU A 19 -0.13 -3.89 11.42
N GLU A 20 0.16 -5.17 11.71
CA GLU A 20 1.19 -5.57 12.65
C GLU A 20 2.57 -5.12 12.18
N GLY A 21 2.87 -5.30 10.89
CA GLY A 21 4.07 -4.82 10.22
C GLY A 21 4.19 -3.32 10.42
N TYR A 22 3.18 -2.54 10.07
CA TYR A 22 3.12 -1.08 10.27
C TYR A 22 3.36 -0.68 11.74
N SER A 23 2.72 -1.36 12.69
CA SER A 23 2.79 -1.03 14.11
C SER A 23 4.10 -1.49 14.78
N ARG A 24 4.69 -2.60 14.34
CA ARG A 24 5.95 -3.16 14.87
C ARG A 24 7.18 -2.66 14.10
N SER A 25 6.99 -2.02 12.96
CA SER A 25 8.03 -1.41 12.14
C SER A 25 8.85 -0.40 12.95
N LYS A 26 10.14 -0.68 13.21
CA LYS A 26 11.09 0.37 13.61
C LYS A 26 11.54 1.25 12.45
N SER A 27 11.30 0.83 11.20
CA SER A 27 11.74 1.55 10.02
C SER A 27 10.60 2.39 9.42
N PRO A 28 10.77 3.72 9.30
CA PRO A 28 9.75 4.61 8.75
C PRO A 28 9.44 4.29 7.27
N VAL A 29 10.38 3.69 6.55
CA VAL A 29 10.19 3.27 5.16
C VAL A 29 9.27 2.03 5.09
N PHE A 30 9.46 1.07 5.99
CA PHE A 30 8.64 -0.15 6.05
C PHE A 30 7.21 0.16 6.49
N SER A 31 7.06 1.06 7.47
CA SER A 31 5.76 1.59 7.90
C SER A 31 5.00 2.24 6.74
N LYS A 32 5.63 3.16 5.99
CA LYS A 32 5.01 3.76 4.79
C LYS A 32 4.62 2.71 3.75
N ARG A 33 5.46 1.70 3.51
CA ARG A 33 5.17 0.61 2.56
C ARG A 33 3.91 -0.16 2.97
N CYS A 34 3.79 -0.56 4.24
CA CYS A 34 2.62 -1.27 4.73
C CYS A 34 1.35 -0.41 4.58
N HIS A 35 1.46 0.87 4.91
CA HIS A 35 0.37 1.84 4.77
C HIS A 35 -0.08 2.02 3.30
N ILE A 36 0.86 2.04 2.34
CA ILE A 36 0.57 2.10 0.89
C ILE A 36 -0.29 0.90 0.47
N ILE A 37 0.10 -0.31 0.86
CA ILE A 37 -0.59 -1.54 0.45
C ILE A 37 -1.98 -1.62 1.08
N LEU A 38 -2.10 -1.25 2.36
CA LEU A 38 -3.37 -1.11 3.08
C LEU A 38 -4.33 -0.15 2.37
N LEU A 39 -3.87 1.07 2.03
CA LEU A 39 -4.71 2.04 1.31
C LEU A 39 -5.07 1.55 -0.09
N LYS A 40 -4.16 0.84 -0.78
CA LYS A 40 -4.43 0.30 -2.12
C LYS A 40 -5.52 -0.78 -2.10
N SER A 41 -5.61 -1.54 -1.01
CA SER A 41 -6.69 -2.52 -0.82
C SER A 41 -8.04 -1.86 -0.55
N GLN A 42 -8.05 -0.67 0.07
CA GLN A 42 -9.25 0.13 0.29
C GLN A 42 -9.78 0.85 -0.98
N GLN A 43 -9.47 0.36 -2.18
CA GLN A 43 -9.89 0.98 -3.45
C GLN A 43 -9.40 2.42 -3.67
N ARG A 44 -8.33 2.87 -2.97
CA ARG A 44 -7.75 4.20 -3.19
C ARG A 44 -6.85 4.24 -4.44
N SER A 45 -6.89 5.37 -5.14
CA SER A 45 -6.01 5.58 -6.29
C SER A 45 -4.57 5.83 -5.84
N SER A 46 -3.58 5.40 -6.63
CA SER A 46 -2.15 5.62 -6.30
C SER A 46 -1.84 7.11 -6.10
N LYS A 47 -2.58 7.99 -6.77
CA LYS A 47 -2.47 9.44 -6.64
C LYS A 47 -2.98 9.95 -5.28
N GLU A 48 -4.10 9.43 -4.79
CA GLU A 48 -4.62 9.76 -3.46
C GLU A 48 -3.69 9.23 -2.36
N ILE A 49 -3.17 8.02 -2.53
CA ILE A 49 -2.22 7.42 -1.58
C ILE A 49 -0.94 8.27 -1.49
N GLY A 50 -0.46 8.75 -2.63
CA GLY A 50 0.69 9.66 -2.69
C GLY A 50 0.42 10.97 -1.94
N ASP A 51 -0.77 11.55 -2.11
CA ASP A 51 -1.18 12.78 -1.42
C ASP A 51 -1.24 12.57 0.10
N ILE A 52 -1.90 11.50 0.56
CA ILE A 52 -2.03 11.14 1.99
C ILE A 52 -0.65 10.95 2.66
N LEU A 53 0.27 10.28 1.96
CA LEU A 53 1.59 9.96 2.50
C LEU A 53 2.66 10.99 2.15
N SER A 54 2.29 12.09 1.46
CA SER A 54 3.21 13.07 0.90
C SER A 54 4.38 12.43 0.13
N ILE A 55 4.06 11.45 -0.72
CA ILE A 55 5.01 10.81 -1.64
C ILE A 55 4.48 10.85 -3.08
N THR A 56 5.38 10.70 -4.05
CA THR A 56 4.99 10.63 -5.45
C THR A 56 4.20 9.34 -5.76
N ASP A 57 3.27 9.44 -6.69
CA ASP A 57 2.50 8.29 -7.19
C ASP A 57 3.42 7.21 -7.80
N GLN A 58 4.58 7.62 -8.31
CA GLN A 58 5.63 6.72 -8.79
C GLN A 58 6.18 5.83 -7.66
N ALA A 59 6.44 6.41 -6.48
CA ALA A 59 6.90 5.66 -5.31
C ALA A 59 5.82 4.65 -4.87
N VAL A 60 4.56 5.08 -4.83
CA VAL A 60 3.41 4.20 -4.55
C VAL A 60 3.36 3.03 -5.53
N ASN A 61 3.43 3.30 -6.83
CA ASN A 61 3.40 2.27 -7.87
C ASN A 61 4.62 1.34 -7.80
N HIS A 62 5.80 1.87 -7.46
CA HIS A 62 7.01 1.06 -7.28
C HIS A 62 6.84 0.06 -6.14
N TRP A 63 6.35 0.50 -4.99
CA TRP A 63 6.10 -0.37 -3.83
C TRP A 63 5.03 -1.42 -4.11
N ILE A 64 3.95 -1.04 -4.80
CA ILE A 64 2.90 -1.99 -5.22
C ILE A 64 3.47 -3.04 -6.17
N LYS A 65 4.22 -2.64 -7.19
CA LYS A 65 4.86 -3.58 -8.13
C LYS A 65 5.83 -4.52 -7.40
N ARG A 66 6.61 -3.98 -6.45
CA ARG A 66 7.54 -4.77 -5.64
C ARG A 66 6.79 -5.79 -4.80
N TYR A 67 5.70 -5.39 -4.14
CA TYR A 67 4.85 -6.29 -3.38
C TYR A 67 4.24 -7.40 -4.24
N GLN A 68 3.76 -7.08 -5.44
CA GLN A 68 3.22 -8.09 -6.37
C GLN A 68 4.27 -9.06 -6.92
N LYS A 69 5.55 -8.64 -6.98
CA LYS A 69 6.63 -9.43 -7.54
C LYS A 69 7.34 -10.30 -6.50
N ASP A 70 7.68 -9.71 -5.37
CA ASP A 70 8.50 -10.34 -4.31
C ASP A 70 7.65 -10.76 -3.09
N GLY A 71 6.43 -10.26 -2.95
CA GLY A 71 5.68 -10.36 -1.70
C GLY A 71 6.06 -9.26 -0.71
N LEU A 72 5.68 -9.47 0.56
CA LEU A 72 5.92 -8.54 1.68
C LEU A 72 7.41 -8.50 2.05
#